data_AF-A0ABD2Q6I8-F1
#
_entry.id   AF-A0ABD2Q6I8-F1
#
_cell.length_a   1.000
_cell.length_b   1.000
_cell.length_c   1.000
_cell.angle_alpha   90.00
_cell.angle_beta   90.00
_cell.angle_gamma   90.00
#
_symmetry.space_group_name_H-M   'P 1'
#
loop_
_entity.id
_entity.type
_entity.pdbx_description
1 polymer ?
#
loop_
_entity_poly.entity_id
_entity_poly.type
_entity_poly.pdbx_seq_one_letter_code
_entity_poly.pdbx_strand_id
1 'polypeptide(L)'
;EFRAFKLDYGAEQIFSGTLLGLRSSNLSFYDWESGQLIRTIEVQPTHVYWSEGGNLVAICTKDEFFILAYNSDVVEQAIASGSINDEPDGVERAFDMLPNGQVTETVVNAQWYGDVFIFTNSSNRLRYFVGGQVVTVAHLERPMHLLGYLSKENRVFLGDRDLKIVSYSLVLSVLEYQTAIMRRDLDTADKLLPSIPQAQRTKMAQFLEKQGFLEQALAVTTDADHKFELAMQMKNLDLAFQLSLAENDEDQALEARWKQLADAASKMCRFDLAQQCLVRAKDYASLLLIASSTGDREMMLQLAQETKAEGRNNLSFLAYFLLHDLEASLDILIKSERIPEAAMFARTYMPSKVSEITTMWRSSLLSSAKTPADSKFAEVIANPADYANLFPGFEQCLKAEQFLATQAETMKMKPASAFVEIEPSWERDVIAECESAGFVFDATRVVQHTKENIDVSSLLQPMETMSMRSSSPAAAVSSQQSSRPFSPPLQQLHREETPEVFRREEEPVHEPSPEFKDAEEDEEENFEDDDIERELDQELKKMQKPEVAAAPKTDFMNTDWGSDEDYE
;
A
#
# COMPACT_ATOMS: atom_id res chain seq x y z
N GLU A 1 -29.32 -63.10 11.26
CA GLU A 1 -28.54 -64.21 10.69
C GLU A 1 -27.14 -64.16 11.27
N PHE A 2 -26.52 -65.30 11.60
CA PHE A 2 -25.13 -65.35 12.05
C PHE A 2 -24.27 -65.80 10.86
N ARG A 3 -23.43 -64.91 10.34
CA ARG A 3 -22.46 -65.22 9.27
C ARG A 3 -21.07 -65.31 9.89
N ALA A 4 -20.34 -66.36 9.54
CA ALA A 4 -18.98 -66.60 9.99
C ALA A 4 -18.07 -66.57 8.77
N PHE A 5 -17.06 -65.70 8.80
CA PHE A 5 -16.02 -65.63 7.79
C PHE A 5 -14.66 -65.89 8.47
N LYS A 6 -13.75 -66.59 7.79
CA LYS A 6 -12.42 -66.91 8.31
C LYS A 6 -11.41 -65.97 7.68
N LEU A 7 -10.57 -65.38 8.54
CA LEU A 7 -9.40 -64.62 8.13
C LEU A 7 -8.18 -65.54 8.15
N ASP A 8 -7.32 -65.39 7.16
CA ASP A 8 -6.03 -66.12 7.09
C ASP A 8 -4.96 -65.49 7.98
N TYR A 9 -5.24 -64.33 8.55
CA TYR A 9 -4.35 -63.55 9.42
C TYR A 9 -5.05 -63.08 10.69
N GLY A 10 -4.28 -62.70 11.71
CA GLY A 10 -4.81 -62.16 12.97
C GLY A 10 -5.31 -60.72 12.80
N ALA A 11 -6.58 -60.47 13.14
CA ALA A 11 -7.12 -59.12 13.23
C ALA A 11 -6.89 -58.54 14.63
N GLU A 12 -6.33 -57.34 14.70
CA GLU A 12 -6.11 -56.61 15.96
C GLU A 12 -7.31 -55.74 16.34
N GLN A 13 -7.89 -55.06 15.36
CA GLN A 13 -8.98 -54.11 15.57
C GLN A 13 -9.97 -54.15 14.42
N ILE A 14 -11.24 -53.89 14.74
CA ILE A 14 -12.35 -53.84 13.79
C ILE A 14 -12.89 -52.41 13.75
N PHE A 15 -13.21 -51.92 12.55
CA PHE A 15 -13.88 -50.65 12.30
C PHE A 15 -15.20 -50.89 11.59
N SER A 16 -16.23 -50.18 12.04
CA SER A 16 -17.57 -50.22 11.44
C SER A 16 -17.78 -49.09 10.43
N GLY A 17 -18.77 -49.26 9.56
CA GLY A 17 -19.17 -48.27 8.55
C GLY A 17 -19.84 -48.96 7.37
N THR A 18 -19.77 -48.35 6.19
CA THR A 18 -20.29 -48.93 4.94
C THR A 18 -19.67 -50.29 4.65
N LEU A 19 -18.39 -50.43 4.95
CA LEU A 19 -17.61 -51.67 4.82
C LEU A 19 -17.05 -52.08 6.17
N LEU A 20 -16.78 -53.37 6.32
CA LEU A 20 -16.09 -53.92 7.48
C LEU A 20 -14.59 -53.66 7.34
N GLY A 21 -14.05 -52.73 8.12
CA GLY A 21 -12.61 -52.45 8.15
C GLY A 21 -11.91 -53.33 9.18
N LEU A 22 -10.84 -54.00 8.79
CA LEU A 22 -10.03 -54.85 9.67
C LEU A 22 -8.58 -54.38 9.66
N ARG A 23 -8.04 -54.14 10.84
CA ARG A 23 -6.63 -53.82 11.02
C ARG A 23 -5.86 -55.08 11.40
N SER A 24 -4.87 -55.40 10.58
CA SER A 24 -3.77 -56.32 10.91
C SER A 24 -2.47 -55.53 10.84
N SER A 25 -1.57 -55.84 9.90
CA SER A 25 -0.44 -54.97 9.53
C SER A 25 -0.90 -53.78 8.66
N ASN A 26 -1.93 -54.01 7.85
CA ASN A 26 -2.55 -53.07 6.91
C ASN A 26 -4.06 -52.97 7.24
N LEU A 27 -4.75 -52.00 6.63
CA LEU A 27 -6.20 -51.86 6.72
C LEU A 27 -6.86 -52.59 5.54
N SER A 28 -7.64 -53.63 5.81
CA SER A 28 -8.39 -54.37 4.78
C SER A 28 -9.89 -54.10 4.92
N PHE A 29 -10.55 -53.76 3.83
CA PHE A 29 -11.99 -53.55 3.77
C PHE A 29 -12.70 -54.75 3.16
N TYR A 30 -13.74 -55.21 3.84
CA TYR A 30 -14.57 -56.35 3.45
C TYR A 30 -16.02 -55.91 3.27
N ASP A 31 -16.70 -56.58 2.35
CA ASP A 31 -18.14 -56.46 2.20
C ASP A 31 -18.88 -57.15 3.35
N TRP A 32 -19.91 -56.52 3.90
CA TRP A 32 -20.71 -57.08 5.00
C TRP A 32 -21.56 -58.26 4.56
N GLU A 33 -22.03 -58.26 3.31
CA GLU A 33 -22.92 -59.31 2.82
C GLU A 33 -22.15 -60.53 2.35
N SER A 34 -21.22 -60.34 1.42
CA SER A 34 -20.45 -61.43 0.80
C SER A 34 -19.24 -61.87 1.61
N GLY A 35 -18.71 -61.01 2.50
CA GLY A 35 -17.46 -61.26 3.22
C GLY A 35 -16.22 -61.26 2.33
N GLN A 36 -16.33 -60.78 1.08
CA GLN A 36 -15.20 -60.69 0.14
C GLN A 36 -14.32 -59.49 0.45
N LEU A 37 -13.02 -59.63 0.18
CA LEU A 37 -12.05 -58.54 0.28
C LEU A 37 -12.31 -57.55 -0.86
N ILE A 38 -12.56 -56.29 -0.52
CA ILE A 38 -12.76 -55.21 -1.50
C ILE A 38 -11.43 -54.54 -1.81
N ARG A 39 -10.70 -54.10 -0.76
CA ARG A 39 -9.40 -53.46 -0.92
C ARG A 39 -8.58 -53.55 0.36
N THR A 40 -7.28 -53.77 0.20
CA THR A 40 -6.26 -53.58 1.24
C THR A 40 -5.53 -52.26 1.01
N ILE A 41 -5.40 -51.46 2.06
CA ILE A 41 -4.70 -50.18 2.09
C ILE A 41 -3.54 -50.28 3.08
N GLU A 42 -2.32 -49.96 2.63
CA GLU A 42 -1.07 -50.05 3.40
C GLU A 42 -0.93 -48.92 4.44
N VAL A 43 -1.90 -48.82 5.34
CA VAL A 43 -1.94 -47.83 6.42
C VAL A 43 -2.32 -48.52 7.72
N GLN A 44 -1.77 -48.03 8.83
CA GLN A 44 -2.12 -48.44 10.19
C GLN A 44 -3.02 -47.39 10.85
N PRO A 45 -4.35 -47.50 10.71
CA PRO A 45 -5.25 -46.53 11.29
C PRO A 45 -5.39 -46.68 12.80
N THR A 46 -5.50 -45.55 13.49
CA THR A 46 -6.03 -45.47 14.86
C THR A 46 -7.56 -45.54 14.83
N HIS A 47 -8.18 -44.83 13.88
CA HIS A 47 -9.62 -44.74 13.68
C HIS A 47 -9.98 -44.68 12.20
N VAL A 48 -11.17 -45.18 11.85
CA VAL A 48 -11.76 -45.08 10.51
C VAL A 48 -13.18 -44.56 10.66
N TYR A 49 -13.51 -43.47 9.97
CA TYR A 49 -14.82 -42.82 10.01
C TYR A 49 -15.44 -42.77 8.62
N TRP A 50 -16.64 -43.32 8.49
CA TRP A 50 -17.42 -43.27 7.25
C TRP A 50 -18.41 -42.12 7.26
N SER A 51 -18.59 -41.50 6.10
CA SER A 51 -19.67 -40.53 5.87
C SER A 51 -21.04 -41.18 5.93
N GLU A 52 -22.07 -40.40 6.25
CA GLU A 52 -23.46 -40.90 6.34
C GLU A 52 -23.97 -41.46 5.01
N GLY A 53 -23.51 -40.90 3.88
CA GLY A 53 -23.83 -41.40 2.54
C GLY A 53 -22.97 -42.59 2.10
N GLY A 54 -21.92 -42.93 2.84
CA GLY A 54 -21.03 -44.04 2.53
C GLY A 54 -20.04 -43.81 1.37
N ASN A 55 -20.05 -42.63 0.76
CA ASN A 55 -19.22 -42.30 -0.40
C ASN A 55 -17.82 -41.80 -0.01
N LEU A 56 -17.64 -41.34 1.22
CA LEU A 56 -16.37 -40.83 1.75
C LEU A 56 -15.97 -41.60 3.01
N VAL A 57 -14.66 -41.85 3.16
CA VAL A 57 -14.05 -42.44 4.35
C VAL A 57 -12.83 -41.63 4.77
N ALA A 58 -12.72 -41.35 6.07
CA ALA A 58 -11.53 -40.78 6.70
C ALA A 58 -10.78 -41.88 7.44
N ILE A 59 -9.51 -42.08 7.07
CA ILE A 59 -8.57 -43.00 7.70
C ILE A 59 -7.61 -42.17 8.53
N CYS A 60 -7.75 -42.23 9.85
CA CYS A 60 -6.92 -41.48 10.78
C CYS A 60 -5.76 -42.35 11.25
N THR A 61 -4.53 -41.87 11.14
CA THR A 61 -3.34 -42.47 11.72
C THR A 61 -3.00 -41.78 13.05
N LYS A 62 -1.76 -41.91 13.51
CA LYS A 62 -1.30 -41.24 14.74
C LYS A 62 -1.07 -39.75 14.51
N ASP A 63 -0.54 -39.39 13.35
CA ASP A 63 -0.02 -38.05 13.06
C ASP A 63 -0.76 -37.34 11.91
N GLU A 64 -1.51 -38.09 11.09
CA GLU A 64 -2.20 -37.57 9.91
C GLU A 64 -3.54 -38.28 9.68
N PHE A 65 -4.37 -37.75 8.79
CA PHE A 65 -5.52 -38.47 8.27
C PHE A 65 -5.64 -38.33 6.75
N PHE A 66 -6.23 -39.36 6.15
CA PHE A 66 -6.46 -39.46 4.71
C PHE A 66 -7.96 -39.53 4.43
N ILE A 67 -8.43 -38.75 3.46
CA ILE A 67 -9.81 -38.82 3.00
C ILE A 67 -9.84 -39.47 1.61
N LEU A 68 -10.59 -40.56 1.52
CA LEU A 68 -10.78 -41.35 0.29
C LEU A 68 -12.26 -41.31 -0.12
N ALA A 69 -12.49 -41.26 -1.42
CA ALA A 69 -13.79 -41.50 -2.03
C ALA A 69 -13.95 -42.99 -2.32
N TYR A 70 -15.09 -43.56 -1.95
CA TYR A 70 -15.47 -44.95 -2.18
C TYR A 70 -16.41 -45.03 -3.38
N ASN A 71 -16.01 -45.78 -4.41
CA ASN A 71 -16.78 -45.98 -5.63
C ASN A 71 -17.51 -47.32 -5.57
N SER A 72 -18.74 -47.34 -5.04
CA SER A 72 -19.56 -48.56 -4.95
C SER A 72 -19.80 -49.21 -6.31
N ASP A 73 -20.04 -48.42 -7.36
CA ASP A 73 -20.37 -48.91 -8.69
C ASP A 73 -19.22 -49.72 -9.31
N VAL A 74 -17.97 -49.32 -9.05
CA VAL A 74 -16.78 -50.02 -9.53
C VAL A 74 -16.65 -51.37 -8.82
N VAL A 75 -16.94 -51.40 -7.52
CA VAL A 75 -16.93 -52.63 -6.73
C VAL A 75 -18.03 -53.57 -7.23
N GLU A 76 -19.26 -53.10 -7.40
CA GLU A 76 -20.37 -53.92 -7.90
C GLU A 76 -20.09 -54.51 -9.29
N GLN A 77 -19.50 -53.71 -10.20
CA GLN A 77 -19.08 -54.21 -11.52
C GLN A 77 -18.00 -55.29 -11.40
N ALA A 78 -17.04 -55.11 -10.50
CA ALA A 78 -15.98 -56.09 -10.25
C ALA A 78 -16.51 -57.37 -9.59
N ILE A 79 -17.53 -57.27 -8.70
CA ILE A 79 -18.25 -58.43 -8.15
C ILE A 79 -18.93 -59.18 -9.30
N ALA A 80 -19.62 -58.46 -10.19
CA ALA A 80 -20.39 -59.05 -11.28
C ALA A 80 -19.50 -59.70 -12.36
N SER A 81 -18.33 -59.13 -12.66
CA SER A 81 -17.34 -59.71 -13.58
C SER A 81 -16.52 -60.84 -12.96
N GLY A 82 -16.55 -61.00 -11.64
CA GLY A 82 -15.74 -61.97 -10.90
C GLY A 82 -14.26 -61.58 -10.77
N SER A 83 -13.88 -60.37 -11.17
CA SER A 83 -12.49 -59.89 -11.19
C SER A 83 -11.97 -59.39 -9.82
N ILE A 84 -12.79 -59.49 -8.76
CA ILE A 84 -12.39 -59.07 -7.40
C ILE A 84 -11.23 -59.87 -6.83
N ASN A 85 -11.10 -61.13 -7.24
CA ASN A 85 -10.04 -62.01 -6.74
C ASN A 85 -8.79 -62.01 -7.64
N ASP A 86 -8.76 -61.19 -8.69
CA ASP A 86 -7.65 -61.18 -9.64
C ASP A 86 -6.38 -60.58 -9.02
N GLU A 87 -6.53 -59.62 -8.11
CA GLU A 87 -5.43 -59.00 -7.37
C GLU A 87 -5.46 -59.35 -5.88
N PRO A 88 -4.29 -59.60 -5.26
CA PRO A 88 -4.21 -59.98 -3.84
C PRO A 88 -4.67 -58.86 -2.90
N ASP A 89 -4.59 -57.61 -3.34
CA ASP A 89 -4.97 -56.43 -2.56
C ASP A 89 -6.39 -55.94 -2.87
N GLY A 90 -7.16 -56.66 -3.70
CA GLY A 90 -8.50 -56.27 -4.11
C GLY A 90 -8.52 -55.15 -5.17
N VAL A 91 -9.69 -54.57 -5.42
CA VAL A 91 -9.94 -53.64 -6.54
C VAL A 91 -9.34 -52.26 -6.27
N GLU A 92 -8.25 -51.90 -6.94
CA GLU A 92 -7.54 -50.62 -6.76
C GLU A 92 -8.46 -49.40 -6.87
N ARG A 93 -9.32 -49.36 -7.88
CA ARG A 93 -10.27 -48.25 -8.14
C ARG A 93 -11.49 -48.21 -7.21
N ALA A 94 -11.57 -49.10 -6.23
CA ALA A 94 -12.62 -49.04 -5.21
C ALA A 94 -12.48 -47.78 -4.34
N PHE A 95 -11.25 -47.31 -4.13
CA PHE A 95 -10.96 -46.11 -3.37
C PHE A 95 -10.08 -45.15 -4.16
N ASP A 96 -10.53 -43.92 -4.30
CA ASP A 96 -9.74 -42.84 -4.88
C ASP A 96 -9.37 -41.84 -3.77
N MET A 97 -8.08 -41.49 -3.67
CA MET A 97 -7.66 -40.43 -2.75
C MET A 97 -8.15 -39.08 -3.26
N LEU A 98 -8.86 -38.33 -2.41
CA LEU A 98 -9.32 -36.99 -2.77
C LEU A 98 -8.11 -36.04 -2.93
N PRO A 99 -8.14 -35.12 -3.93
CA PRO A 99 -7.14 -34.07 -4.04
C PRO A 99 -7.08 -33.26 -2.74
N ASN A 100 -5.87 -33.07 -2.19
CA ASN A 100 -5.63 -32.44 -0.88
C ASN A 100 -6.30 -33.17 0.30
N GLY A 101 -6.57 -34.48 0.16
CA GLY A 101 -7.17 -35.32 1.19
C GLY A 101 -6.20 -35.83 2.26
N GLN A 102 -4.89 -35.62 2.10
CA GLN A 102 -3.88 -35.91 3.12
C GLN A 102 -3.66 -34.67 3.99
N VAL A 103 -3.85 -34.82 5.29
CA VAL A 103 -3.72 -33.73 6.26
C VAL A 103 -2.90 -34.19 7.45
N THR A 104 -1.81 -33.47 7.73
CA THR A 104 -0.90 -33.70 8.87
C THR A 104 -1.46 -33.12 10.17
N GLU A 105 -2.58 -33.68 10.63
CA GLU A 105 -3.24 -33.32 11.88
C GLU A 105 -3.67 -34.58 12.63
N THR A 106 -3.51 -34.58 13.96
CA THR A 106 -3.93 -35.72 14.79
C THR A 106 -5.43 -35.66 15.06
N VAL A 107 -6.12 -36.79 14.90
CA VAL A 107 -7.56 -36.89 15.14
C VAL A 107 -7.81 -37.72 16.40
N VAL A 108 -8.33 -37.09 17.44
CA VAL A 108 -8.74 -37.80 18.66
C VAL A 108 -10.14 -38.40 18.48
N ASN A 109 -11.00 -37.67 17.79
CA ASN A 109 -12.41 -38.02 17.59
C ASN A 109 -13.00 -37.15 16.50
N ALA A 110 -13.90 -37.75 15.73
CA ALA A 110 -14.47 -37.12 14.57
C ALA A 110 -15.84 -37.66 14.23
N GLN A 111 -16.55 -36.91 13.40
CA GLN A 111 -17.81 -37.31 12.81
C GLN A 111 -17.99 -36.59 11.47
N TRP A 112 -18.56 -37.32 10.52
CA TRP A 112 -18.99 -36.75 9.26
C TRP A 112 -20.36 -36.11 9.38
N TYR A 113 -20.53 -34.99 8.69
CA TYR A 113 -21.84 -34.42 8.42
C TYR A 113 -21.89 -34.00 6.95
N GLY A 114 -22.68 -34.72 6.16
CA GLY A 114 -22.59 -34.64 4.70
C GLY A 114 -21.16 -34.93 4.24
N ASP A 115 -20.56 -33.97 3.52
CA ASP A 115 -19.19 -34.04 3.00
C ASP A 115 -18.16 -33.34 3.91
N VAL A 116 -18.58 -32.86 5.09
CA VAL A 116 -17.73 -32.14 6.03
C VAL A 116 -17.26 -33.08 7.13
N PHE A 117 -15.95 -33.17 7.31
CA PHE A 117 -15.36 -33.98 8.37
C PHE A 117 -15.03 -33.12 9.59
N ILE A 118 -15.82 -33.23 10.65
CA ILE A 118 -15.66 -32.45 11.89
C ILE A 118 -14.84 -33.28 12.87
N PHE A 119 -13.79 -32.70 13.44
CA PHE A 119 -12.91 -33.43 14.34
C PHE A 119 -12.31 -32.55 15.44
N THR A 120 -11.84 -33.22 16.49
CA THR A 120 -11.07 -32.62 17.57
C THR A 120 -9.64 -33.16 17.57
N ASN A 121 -8.70 -32.24 17.74
CA ASN A 121 -7.27 -32.53 17.74
C ASN A 121 -6.73 -32.76 19.17
N SER A 122 -5.56 -33.39 19.30
CA SER A 122 -4.83 -33.57 20.56
C SER A 122 -4.47 -32.24 21.25
N SER A 123 -4.38 -31.16 20.48
CA SER A 123 -4.20 -29.79 20.97
C SER A 123 -5.49 -29.12 21.48
N ASN A 124 -6.55 -29.90 21.73
CA ASN A 124 -7.86 -29.42 22.19
C ASN A 124 -8.44 -28.33 21.26
N ARG A 125 -8.43 -28.56 19.95
CA ARG A 125 -9.04 -27.64 18.97
C ARG A 125 -10.16 -28.35 18.24
N LEU A 126 -11.31 -27.70 18.13
CA LEU A 126 -12.42 -28.13 17.28
C LEU A 126 -12.19 -27.58 15.88
N ARG A 127 -12.07 -28.47 14.92
CA ARG A 127 -11.79 -28.17 13.52
C ARG A 127 -12.74 -28.93 12.62
N TYR A 128 -12.86 -28.47 11.39
CA TYR A 128 -13.51 -29.23 10.34
C TYR A 128 -12.70 -29.17 9.06
N PHE A 129 -12.82 -30.22 8.26
CA PHE A 129 -12.22 -30.33 6.94
C PHE A 129 -13.30 -30.25 5.87
N VAL A 130 -13.10 -29.35 4.90
CA VAL A 130 -13.92 -29.21 3.68
C VAL A 130 -12.98 -29.06 2.49
N GLY A 131 -13.08 -29.97 1.53
CA GLY A 131 -12.44 -29.87 0.20
C GLY A 131 -10.94 -29.54 0.21
N GLY A 132 -10.17 -30.08 1.16
CA GLY A 132 -8.73 -29.88 1.25
C GLY A 132 -8.28 -28.83 2.27
N GLN A 133 -9.20 -28.08 2.87
CA GLN A 133 -8.87 -27.08 3.89
C GLN A 133 -9.37 -27.48 5.26
N VAL A 134 -8.51 -27.26 6.26
CA VAL A 134 -8.85 -27.40 7.68
C VAL A 134 -9.13 -26.03 8.27
N VAL A 135 -10.34 -25.83 8.77
CA VAL A 135 -10.76 -24.59 9.42
C VAL A 135 -10.95 -24.83 10.91
N THR A 136 -10.47 -23.91 11.73
CA THR A 136 -10.65 -23.97 13.19
C THR A 136 -11.93 -23.26 13.60
N VAL A 137 -12.82 -23.98 14.28
CA VAL A 137 -14.07 -23.45 14.83
C VAL A 137 -13.81 -22.80 16.18
N ALA A 138 -13.13 -23.52 17.08
CA ALA A 138 -12.92 -23.08 18.45
C ALA A 138 -11.68 -23.74 19.08
N HIS A 139 -11.13 -23.05 20.07
CA HIS A 139 -10.12 -23.58 20.97
C HIS A 139 -10.82 -24.07 22.24
N LEU A 140 -10.59 -25.32 22.62
CA LEU A 140 -11.20 -25.97 23.76
C LEU A 140 -10.21 -25.90 24.94
N GLU A 141 -10.71 -25.57 26.13
CA GLU A 141 -9.87 -25.52 27.35
C GLU A 141 -9.49 -26.92 27.86
N ARG A 142 -10.27 -27.93 27.48
CA ARG A 142 -10.18 -29.31 27.97
C ARG A 142 -10.37 -30.30 26.83
N PRO A 143 -9.87 -31.54 26.97
CA PRO A 143 -10.15 -32.60 26.00
C PRO A 143 -11.65 -32.94 26.04
N MET A 144 -12.38 -32.50 25.04
CA MET A 144 -13.81 -32.81 24.89
C MET A 144 -14.03 -33.83 23.79
N HIS A 145 -15.08 -34.63 23.95
CA HIS A 145 -15.50 -35.60 22.96
C HIS A 145 -16.66 -35.13 22.10
N LEU A 146 -16.53 -35.28 20.79
CA LEU A 146 -17.58 -34.96 19.83
C LEU A 146 -18.78 -35.90 20.04
N LEU A 147 -19.96 -35.33 20.29
CA LEU A 147 -21.21 -36.08 20.50
C LEU A 147 -22.07 -36.14 19.23
N GLY A 148 -22.06 -35.06 18.45
CA GLY A 148 -22.89 -34.95 17.25
C GLY A 148 -23.08 -33.53 16.77
N TYR A 149 -23.52 -33.42 15.52
CA TYR A 149 -24.02 -32.17 14.95
C TYR A 149 -25.54 -32.18 14.88
N LEU A 150 -26.18 -31.12 15.40
CA LEU A 150 -27.62 -30.94 15.32
C LEU A 150 -27.95 -29.89 14.28
N SER A 151 -28.42 -30.34 13.12
CA SER A 151 -28.76 -29.50 11.96
C SER A 151 -29.87 -28.50 12.25
N LYS A 152 -30.86 -28.87 13.08
CA LYS A 152 -31.97 -27.99 13.47
C LYS A 152 -31.52 -26.73 14.20
N GLU A 153 -30.42 -26.82 14.97
CA GLU A 153 -29.90 -25.72 15.77
C GLU A 153 -28.61 -25.12 15.22
N ASN A 154 -28.08 -25.68 14.12
CA ASN A 154 -26.79 -25.30 13.53
C ASN A 154 -25.65 -25.33 14.58
N ARG A 155 -25.57 -26.43 15.35
CA ARG A 155 -24.64 -26.56 16.48
C ARG A 155 -23.99 -27.91 16.55
N VAL A 156 -22.69 -27.90 16.87
CA VAL A 156 -21.92 -29.08 17.26
C VAL A 156 -21.94 -29.19 18.78
N PHE A 157 -22.24 -30.38 19.29
CA PHE A 157 -22.20 -30.68 20.72
C PHE A 157 -20.96 -31.52 21.06
N LEU A 158 -20.30 -31.14 22.14
CA LEU A 158 -19.17 -31.86 22.71
C LEU A 158 -19.43 -32.14 24.19
N GLY A 159 -18.93 -33.26 24.69
CA GLY A 159 -19.01 -33.66 26.10
C GLY A 159 -17.62 -33.88 26.69
N ASP A 160 -17.36 -33.30 27.85
CA ASP A 160 -16.16 -33.63 28.64
C ASP A 160 -16.34 -34.98 29.36
N ARG A 161 -15.27 -35.50 29.97
CA ARG A 161 -15.28 -36.72 30.80
C ARG A 161 -16.26 -36.64 31.98
N ASP A 162 -16.49 -35.44 32.49
CA ASP A 162 -17.46 -35.15 33.56
C ASP A 162 -18.91 -35.01 33.04
N LEU A 163 -19.17 -35.40 31.79
CA LEU A 163 -20.47 -35.26 31.10
C LEU A 163 -20.98 -33.81 31.00
N LYS A 164 -20.09 -32.84 31.12
CA LYS A 164 -20.42 -31.43 30.85
C LYS A 164 -20.52 -31.23 29.35
N ILE A 165 -21.70 -30.84 28.88
CA ILE A 165 -21.98 -30.62 27.46
C ILE A 165 -21.71 -29.15 27.12
N VAL A 166 -20.95 -28.92 26.06
CA VAL A 166 -20.70 -27.60 25.46
C VAL A 166 -21.18 -27.63 24.01
N SER A 167 -21.72 -26.51 23.53
CA SER A 167 -22.14 -26.38 22.13
C SER A 167 -21.42 -25.23 21.44
N TYR A 168 -21.03 -25.44 20.20
CA TYR A 168 -20.47 -24.41 19.31
C TYR A 168 -21.39 -24.21 18.12
N SER A 169 -21.59 -22.95 17.71
CA SER A 169 -22.37 -22.64 16.52
C SER A 169 -21.57 -22.95 15.26
N LEU A 170 -22.13 -23.77 14.40
CA LEU A 170 -21.58 -24.14 13.10
C LEU A 170 -22.73 -24.16 12.09
N VAL A 171 -22.81 -23.10 11.30
CA VAL A 171 -23.95 -22.85 10.40
C VAL A 171 -23.86 -23.75 9.18
N LEU A 172 -24.92 -24.52 8.93
CA LEU A 172 -24.98 -25.46 7.82
C LEU A 172 -24.80 -24.77 6.46
N SER A 173 -25.51 -23.67 6.23
CA SER A 173 -25.44 -22.90 4.98
C SER A 173 -24.01 -22.49 4.63
N VAL A 174 -23.16 -22.21 5.62
CA VAL A 174 -21.74 -21.87 5.39
C VAL A 174 -20.96 -23.09 4.94
N LEU A 175 -21.19 -24.24 5.57
CA LEU A 175 -20.53 -25.49 5.20
C LEU A 175 -20.91 -25.95 3.80
N GLU A 176 -22.20 -25.90 3.46
CA GLU A 176 -22.70 -26.22 2.12
C GLU A 176 -22.14 -25.27 1.07
N TYR A 177 -22.09 -23.96 1.38
CA TYR A 177 -21.50 -22.95 0.51
C TYR A 177 -20.01 -23.21 0.26
N GLN A 178 -19.22 -23.46 1.32
CA GLN A 178 -17.80 -23.81 1.19
C GLN A 178 -17.63 -25.10 0.36
N THR A 179 -18.49 -26.08 0.56
CA THR A 179 -18.45 -27.36 -0.17
C THR A 179 -18.77 -27.15 -1.66
N ALA A 180 -19.78 -26.33 -2.00
CA ALA A 180 -20.13 -25.99 -3.37
C ALA A 180 -18.98 -25.27 -4.10
N ILE A 181 -18.32 -24.31 -3.43
CA ILE A 181 -17.14 -23.63 -3.99
C ILE A 181 -15.99 -24.62 -4.24
N MET A 182 -15.73 -25.55 -3.31
CA MET A 182 -14.66 -26.54 -3.49
C MET A 182 -14.96 -27.50 -4.64
N ARG A 183 -16.23 -27.78 -4.89
CA ARG A 183 -16.71 -28.51 -6.08
C ARG A 183 -16.70 -27.68 -7.36
N ARG A 184 -16.34 -26.39 -7.28
CA ARG A 184 -16.41 -25.41 -8.37
C ARG A 184 -17.83 -25.23 -8.93
N ASP A 185 -18.85 -25.52 -8.14
CA ASP A 185 -20.25 -25.26 -8.46
C ASP A 185 -20.67 -23.91 -7.86
N LEU A 186 -20.39 -22.84 -8.60
CA LEU A 186 -20.70 -21.48 -8.18
C LEU A 186 -22.21 -21.18 -8.27
N ASP A 187 -22.94 -21.86 -9.15
CA ASP A 187 -24.37 -21.64 -9.35
C ASP A 187 -25.21 -22.07 -8.14
N THR A 188 -24.84 -23.19 -7.50
CA THR A 188 -25.46 -23.59 -6.24
C THR A 188 -24.99 -22.71 -5.08
N ALA A 189 -23.71 -22.33 -5.06
CA ALA A 189 -23.17 -21.42 -4.05
C ALA A 189 -23.93 -20.07 -4.01
N ASP A 190 -24.19 -19.47 -5.17
CA ASP A 190 -24.89 -18.18 -5.27
C ASP A 190 -26.35 -18.26 -4.82
N LYS A 191 -27.02 -19.40 -5.02
CA LYS A 191 -28.37 -19.65 -4.49
C LYS A 191 -28.39 -19.78 -2.96
N LEU A 192 -27.30 -20.25 -2.37
CA LEU A 192 -27.16 -20.44 -0.92
C LEU A 192 -26.75 -19.15 -0.21
N LEU A 193 -26.09 -18.21 -0.90
CA LEU A 193 -25.59 -16.94 -0.35
C LEU A 193 -26.65 -16.13 0.44
N PRO A 194 -27.92 -15.99 0.00
CA PRO A 194 -28.94 -15.27 0.77
C PRO A 194 -29.29 -15.91 2.12
N SER A 195 -29.08 -17.22 2.27
CA SER A 195 -29.33 -17.95 3.53
C SER A 195 -28.23 -17.73 4.58
N ILE A 196 -27.08 -17.20 4.17
CA ILE A 196 -25.93 -16.99 5.04
C ILE A 196 -26.09 -15.67 5.81
N PRO A 197 -25.96 -15.68 7.15
CA PRO A 197 -25.96 -14.48 7.97
C PRO A 197 -24.85 -13.51 7.58
N GLN A 198 -25.14 -12.20 7.61
CA GLN A 198 -24.16 -11.16 7.26
C GLN A 198 -22.87 -11.24 8.09
N ALA A 199 -22.96 -11.60 9.38
CA ALA A 199 -21.81 -11.74 10.26
C ALA A 199 -20.75 -12.78 9.80
N GLN A 200 -21.14 -13.73 8.94
CA GLN A 200 -20.22 -14.75 8.40
C GLN A 200 -19.77 -14.43 6.98
N ARG A 201 -20.31 -13.40 6.32
CA ARG A 201 -19.98 -13.06 4.93
C ARG A 201 -18.53 -12.61 4.76
N THR A 202 -17.97 -11.87 5.69
CA THR A 202 -16.53 -11.51 5.65
C THR A 202 -15.63 -12.75 5.67
N LYS A 203 -15.97 -13.76 6.50
CA LYS A 203 -15.23 -15.03 6.52
C LYS A 203 -15.38 -15.81 5.20
N MET A 204 -16.55 -15.72 4.56
CA MET A 204 -16.77 -16.33 3.25
C MET A 204 -15.98 -15.61 2.15
N ALA A 205 -15.92 -14.29 2.18
CA ALA A 205 -15.11 -13.51 1.26
C ALA A 205 -13.61 -13.84 1.40
N GLN A 206 -13.09 -13.91 2.63
CA GLN A 206 -11.70 -14.34 2.88
C GLN A 206 -11.44 -15.78 2.42
N PHE A 207 -12.44 -16.67 2.55
CA PHE A 207 -12.33 -18.02 2.03
C PHE A 207 -12.27 -18.02 0.50
N LEU A 208 -13.14 -17.27 -0.18
CA LEU A 208 -13.13 -17.11 -1.64
C LEU A 208 -11.82 -16.51 -2.15
N GLU A 209 -11.28 -15.51 -1.45
CA GLU A 209 -10.00 -14.88 -1.77
C GLU A 209 -8.86 -15.91 -1.75
N LYS A 210 -8.78 -16.75 -0.71
CA LYS A 210 -7.78 -17.83 -0.63
C LYS A 210 -7.90 -18.86 -1.75
N GLN A 211 -9.09 -19.00 -2.33
CA GLN A 211 -9.35 -19.89 -3.46
C GLN A 211 -9.11 -19.23 -4.82
N GLY A 212 -8.84 -17.91 -4.84
CA GLY A 212 -8.60 -17.13 -6.06
C GLY A 212 -9.86 -16.53 -6.69
N PHE A 213 -11.02 -16.65 -6.06
CA PHE A 213 -12.30 -16.13 -6.55
C PHE A 213 -12.53 -14.68 -6.11
N LEU A 214 -11.72 -13.75 -6.63
CA LEU A 214 -11.69 -12.36 -6.18
C LEU A 214 -12.99 -11.59 -6.51
N GLU A 215 -13.57 -11.80 -7.70
CA GLU A 215 -14.81 -11.13 -8.12
C GLU A 215 -15.99 -11.49 -7.22
N GLN A 216 -16.14 -12.78 -6.91
CA GLN A 216 -17.17 -13.25 -6.00
C GLN A 216 -16.89 -12.78 -4.57
N ALA A 217 -15.63 -12.79 -4.13
CA ALA A 217 -15.25 -12.29 -2.81
C ALA A 217 -15.66 -10.82 -2.62
N LEU A 218 -15.45 -9.99 -3.64
CA LEU A 218 -15.82 -8.57 -3.65
C LEU A 218 -17.34 -8.36 -3.55
N ALA A 219 -18.14 -9.24 -4.15
CA ALA A 219 -19.60 -9.18 -4.09
C ALA A 219 -20.15 -9.67 -2.74
N VAL A 220 -19.48 -10.63 -2.11
CA VAL A 220 -19.88 -11.24 -0.83
C VAL A 220 -19.46 -10.37 0.35
N THR A 221 -18.30 -9.71 0.26
CA THR A 221 -17.75 -8.96 1.39
C THR A 221 -18.64 -7.77 1.76
N THR A 222 -18.88 -7.62 3.06
CA THR A 222 -19.60 -6.48 3.63
C THR A 222 -18.67 -5.47 4.28
N ASP A 223 -17.40 -5.85 4.46
CA ASP A 223 -16.39 -5.05 5.13
C ASP A 223 -15.70 -4.12 4.14
N ALA A 224 -15.61 -2.84 4.45
CA ALA A 224 -15.11 -1.82 3.52
C ALA A 224 -13.59 -1.95 3.29
N ASP A 225 -12.85 -2.25 4.35
CA ASP A 225 -11.39 -2.46 4.33
C ASP A 225 -11.03 -3.64 3.43
N HIS A 226 -11.64 -4.80 3.69
CA HIS A 226 -11.45 -5.98 2.87
C HIS A 226 -11.88 -5.75 1.42
N LYS A 227 -12.95 -4.98 1.19
CA LYS A 227 -13.41 -4.65 -0.16
C LYS A 227 -12.42 -3.78 -0.92
N PHE A 228 -11.76 -2.84 -0.25
CA PHE A 228 -10.69 -2.02 -0.81
C PHE A 228 -9.48 -2.90 -1.20
N GLU A 229 -9.02 -3.77 -0.30
CA GLU A 229 -7.91 -4.68 -0.57
C GLU A 229 -8.21 -5.60 -1.77
N LEU A 230 -9.42 -6.17 -1.84
CA LEU A 230 -9.86 -6.98 -2.97
C LEU A 230 -9.89 -6.18 -4.28
N ALA A 231 -10.40 -4.95 -4.26
CA ALA A 231 -10.42 -4.08 -5.44
C ALA A 231 -9.00 -3.76 -5.93
N MET A 232 -8.06 -3.55 -5.00
CA MET A 232 -6.64 -3.34 -5.29
C MET A 232 -5.98 -4.60 -5.89
N GLN A 233 -6.25 -5.79 -5.34
CA GLN A 233 -5.78 -7.06 -5.89
C GLN A 233 -6.33 -7.32 -7.31
N MET A 234 -7.60 -6.99 -7.54
CA MET A 234 -8.25 -7.09 -8.85
C MET A 234 -7.79 -6.01 -9.85
N LYS A 235 -6.94 -5.07 -9.43
CA LYS A 235 -6.49 -3.94 -10.25
C LYS A 235 -7.64 -3.04 -10.74
N ASN A 236 -8.79 -3.08 -10.05
CA ASN A 236 -9.94 -2.22 -10.36
C ASN A 236 -9.82 -0.92 -9.57
N LEU A 237 -8.97 -0.02 -10.08
CA LEU A 237 -8.65 1.25 -9.41
C LEU A 237 -9.84 2.20 -9.31
N ASP A 238 -10.76 2.15 -10.27
CA ASP A 238 -11.94 3.03 -10.29
C ASP A 238 -12.91 2.67 -9.16
N LEU A 239 -13.09 1.38 -8.91
CA LEU A 239 -13.87 0.90 -7.77
C LEU A 239 -13.17 1.22 -6.44
N ALA A 240 -11.86 0.97 -6.35
CA ALA A 240 -11.10 1.27 -5.14
C ALA A 240 -11.16 2.77 -4.79
N PHE A 241 -11.09 3.65 -5.80
CA PHE A 241 -11.26 5.10 -5.65
C PHE A 241 -12.65 5.47 -5.12
N GLN A 242 -13.71 4.87 -5.68
CA GLN A 242 -15.08 5.11 -5.21
C GLN A 242 -15.30 4.63 -3.77
N LEU A 243 -14.69 3.51 -3.38
CA LEU A 243 -14.76 3.00 -2.01
C LEU A 243 -14.08 3.96 -1.03
N SER A 244 -12.87 4.44 -1.37
CA SER A 244 -12.17 5.44 -0.56
C SER A 244 -12.87 6.80 -0.49
N LEU A 245 -13.70 7.15 -1.48
CA LEU A 245 -14.54 8.35 -1.43
C LEU A 245 -15.79 8.19 -0.56
N ALA A 246 -16.33 6.98 -0.46
CA ALA A 246 -17.54 6.71 0.31
C ALA A 246 -17.29 6.71 1.82
N GLU A 247 -16.05 6.45 2.22
CA GLU A 247 -15.58 6.58 3.60
C GLU A 247 -15.30 8.05 3.91
N ASN A 248 -16.00 8.59 4.90
CA ASN A 248 -15.88 9.98 5.33
C ASN A 248 -14.97 10.15 6.57
N ASP A 249 -14.18 9.13 6.90
CA ASP A 249 -13.37 9.14 8.12
C ASP A 249 -12.05 9.90 7.88
N GLU A 250 -11.83 10.98 8.62
CA GLU A 250 -10.61 11.79 8.64
C GLU A 250 -9.45 11.07 9.36
N ASP A 251 -9.23 9.79 9.05
CA ASP A 251 -8.21 8.96 9.69
C ASP A 251 -6.92 8.89 8.87
N GLN A 252 -5.78 8.77 9.56
CA GLN A 252 -4.46 8.51 8.95
C GLN A 252 -4.47 7.23 8.08
N ALA A 253 -5.37 6.29 8.38
CA ALA A 253 -5.59 5.11 7.57
C ALA A 253 -6.08 5.45 6.14
N LEU A 254 -6.87 6.52 6.00
CA LEU A 254 -7.36 6.98 4.70
C LEU A 254 -6.23 7.61 3.86
N GLU A 255 -5.34 8.39 4.49
CA GLU A 255 -4.14 8.91 3.81
C GLU A 255 -3.26 7.78 3.27
N ALA A 256 -3.07 6.70 4.05
CA ALA A 256 -2.33 5.52 3.61
C ALA A 256 -3.02 4.81 2.43
N ARG A 257 -4.36 4.71 2.42
CA ARG A 257 -5.12 4.15 1.29
C ARG A 257 -4.94 4.98 0.02
N TRP A 258 -5.01 6.30 0.12
CA TRP A 258 -4.79 7.19 -1.02
C TRP A 258 -3.39 7.05 -1.60
N LYS A 259 -2.36 6.90 -0.75
CA LYS A 259 -0.98 6.63 -1.19
C LYS A 259 -0.87 5.29 -1.90
N GLN A 260 -1.40 4.22 -1.30
CA GLN A 260 -1.37 2.88 -1.89
C GLN A 260 -2.07 2.85 -3.26
N LEU A 261 -3.19 3.55 -3.38
CA LEU A 261 -3.94 3.66 -4.63
C LEU A 261 -3.23 4.53 -5.66
N ALA A 262 -2.57 5.62 -5.24
CA ALA A 262 -1.72 6.44 -6.11
C ALA A 262 -0.51 5.65 -6.65
N ASP A 263 0.13 4.83 -5.82
CA ASP A 263 1.25 3.97 -6.24
C ASP A 263 0.79 2.92 -7.25
N ALA A 264 -0.35 2.27 -7.00
CA ALA A 264 -0.92 1.31 -7.93
C ALA A 264 -1.35 1.96 -9.25
N ALA A 265 -1.94 3.16 -9.20
CA ALA A 265 -2.30 3.94 -10.37
C ALA A 265 -1.08 4.37 -11.19
N SER A 266 -0.01 4.80 -10.52
CA SER A 266 1.26 5.17 -11.15
C SER A 266 1.90 3.98 -11.85
N LYS A 267 1.88 2.79 -11.24
CA LYS A 267 2.35 1.53 -11.86
C LYS A 267 1.55 1.12 -13.10
N MET A 268 0.29 1.55 -13.21
CA MET A 268 -0.57 1.30 -14.37
C MET A 268 -0.61 2.46 -15.37
N CYS A 269 0.23 3.47 -15.18
CA CYS A 269 0.26 4.69 -16.00
C CYS A 269 -1.08 5.45 -16.05
N ARG A 270 -1.92 5.33 -15.02
CA ARG A 270 -3.17 6.10 -14.88
C ARG A 270 -2.92 7.38 -14.09
N PHE A 271 -2.25 8.33 -14.71
CA PHE A 271 -1.80 9.56 -14.04
C PHE A 271 -2.94 10.46 -13.56
N ASP A 272 -4.07 10.53 -14.28
CA ASP A 272 -5.22 11.35 -13.88
C ASP A 272 -5.81 10.95 -12.52
N LEU A 273 -5.86 9.63 -12.29
CA LEU A 273 -6.35 9.06 -11.03
C LEU A 273 -5.27 9.17 -9.95
N ALA A 274 -4.00 8.91 -10.28
CA ALA A 274 -2.88 9.09 -9.36
C ALA A 274 -2.82 10.52 -8.80
N GLN A 275 -2.97 11.54 -9.65
CA GLN A 275 -2.99 12.95 -9.24
C GLN A 275 -4.10 13.25 -8.22
N GLN A 276 -5.33 12.82 -8.51
CA GLN A 276 -6.47 13.04 -7.61
C GLN A 276 -6.28 12.36 -6.24
N CYS A 277 -5.56 11.25 -6.21
CA CYS A 277 -5.25 10.51 -4.99
C CYS A 277 -4.11 11.16 -4.21
N LEU A 278 -3.06 11.63 -4.89
CA LEU A 278 -1.94 12.31 -4.26
C LEU A 278 -2.33 13.65 -3.61
N VAL A 279 -3.23 14.41 -4.24
CA VAL A 279 -3.81 15.63 -3.65
C VAL A 279 -4.50 15.29 -2.32
N ARG A 280 -5.31 14.22 -2.30
CA ARG A 280 -6.00 13.76 -1.09
C ARG A 280 -5.06 13.14 -0.05
N ALA A 281 -4.00 12.48 -0.50
CA ALA A 281 -2.95 11.92 0.35
C ALA A 281 -1.98 12.97 0.91
N LYS A 282 -2.08 14.23 0.46
CA LYS A 282 -1.14 15.32 0.77
C LYS A 282 0.33 14.97 0.49
N ASP A 283 0.53 14.11 -0.51
CA ASP A 283 1.86 13.77 -0.99
C ASP A 283 2.27 14.70 -2.14
N TYR A 284 2.66 15.89 -1.73
CA TYR A 284 3.07 16.97 -2.61
C TYR A 284 4.40 16.72 -3.33
N ALA A 285 5.26 15.84 -2.83
CA ALA A 285 6.52 15.53 -3.48
C ALA A 285 6.28 14.68 -4.74
N SER A 286 5.47 13.62 -4.60
CA SER A 286 5.06 12.79 -5.73
C SER A 286 4.20 13.59 -6.73
N LEU A 287 3.33 14.47 -6.23
CA LEU A 287 2.52 15.34 -7.08
C LEU A 287 3.38 16.33 -7.88
N LEU A 288 4.41 16.93 -7.26
CA LEU A 288 5.40 17.78 -7.95
C LEU A 288 6.06 17.04 -9.10
N LEU A 289 6.49 15.79 -8.87
CA LEU A 289 7.15 14.97 -9.88
C LEU A 289 6.24 14.69 -11.08
N ILE A 290 4.97 14.33 -10.83
CA ILE A 290 4.01 14.08 -11.91
C ILE A 290 3.73 15.37 -12.67
N ALA A 291 3.39 16.46 -11.96
CA ALA A 291 3.05 17.74 -12.58
C ALA A 291 4.20 18.35 -13.39
N SER A 292 5.45 18.25 -12.90
CA SER A 292 6.62 18.73 -13.63
C SER A 292 6.91 17.89 -14.87
N SER A 293 6.66 16.58 -14.80
CA SER A 293 6.90 15.65 -15.90
C SER A 293 5.84 15.77 -16.99
N THR A 294 4.57 16.01 -16.62
CA THR A 294 3.48 16.22 -17.59
C THR A 294 3.44 17.64 -18.14
N GLY A 295 4.10 18.60 -17.47
CA GLY A 295 4.03 20.02 -17.81
C GLY A 295 2.64 20.62 -17.53
N ASP A 296 1.89 20.04 -16.59
CA ASP A 296 0.55 20.51 -16.23
C ASP A 296 0.65 21.77 -15.35
N ARG A 297 0.41 22.92 -15.98
CA ARG A 297 0.45 24.22 -15.33
C ARG A 297 -0.64 24.41 -14.27
N GLU A 298 -1.85 23.89 -14.52
CA GLU A 298 -2.98 24.10 -13.60
C GLU A 298 -2.76 23.32 -12.31
N MET A 299 -2.36 22.04 -12.44
CA MET A 299 -2.00 21.20 -11.30
C MET A 299 -0.82 21.78 -10.53
N MET A 300 0.20 22.30 -11.23
CA MET A 300 1.35 22.91 -10.58
C MET A 300 0.99 24.17 -9.80
N LEU A 301 0.02 24.96 -10.29
CA LEU A 301 -0.49 26.14 -9.58
C LEU A 301 -1.28 25.73 -8.33
N GLN A 302 -2.13 24.71 -8.42
CA GLN A 302 -2.85 24.17 -7.27
C GLN A 302 -1.88 23.67 -6.20
N LEU A 303 -0.85 22.90 -6.59
CA LEU A 303 0.21 22.45 -5.69
C LEU A 303 0.90 23.63 -5.00
N ALA A 304 1.26 24.68 -5.75
CA ALA A 304 1.94 25.84 -5.21
C ALA A 304 1.11 26.59 -4.16
N GLN A 305 -0.22 26.66 -4.35
CA GLN A 305 -1.15 27.29 -3.42
C GLN A 305 -1.37 26.42 -2.16
N GLU A 306 -1.59 25.12 -2.31
CA GLU A 306 -1.79 24.20 -1.19
C GLU A 306 -0.53 24.09 -0.31
N THR A 307 0.64 23.92 -0.93
CA THR A 307 1.92 23.87 -0.20
C THR A 307 2.25 25.18 0.50
N LYS A 308 1.85 26.34 -0.07
CA LYS A 308 1.96 27.65 0.58
C LYS A 308 1.05 27.74 1.81
N ALA A 309 -0.19 27.24 1.71
CA ALA A 309 -1.14 27.22 2.82
C ALA A 309 -0.70 26.30 3.96
N GLU A 310 -0.09 25.15 3.65
CA GLU A 310 0.47 24.24 4.65
C GLU A 310 1.84 24.68 5.21
N GLY A 311 2.46 25.74 4.67
CA GLY A 311 3.77 26.21 5.11
C GLY A 311 4.96 25.37 4.61
N ARG A 312 4.77 24.53 3.58
CA ARG A 312 5.85 23.77 2.94
C ARG A 312 6.60 24.66 1.92
N ASN A 313 7.42 25.57 2.44
CA ASN A 313 8.06 26.63 1.65
C ASN A 313 8.95 26.11 0.52
N ASN A 314 9.67 24.99 0.69
CA ASN A 314 10.54 24.43 -0.35
C ASN A 314 9.76 23.98 -1.59
N LEU A 315 8.68 23.22 -1.38
CA LEU A 315 7.84 22.72 -2.48
C LEU A 315 7.08 23.86 -3.14
N SER A 316 6.58 24.80 -2.33
CA SER A 316 5.90 25.99 -2.84
C SER A 316 6.84 26.85 -3.69
N PHE A 317 8.07 27.10 -3.23
CA PHE A 317 9.08 27.84 -3.98
C PHE A 317 9.41 27.18 -5.31
N LEU A 318 9.66 25.86 -5.32
CA LEU A 318 9.95 25.10 -6.53
C LEU A 318 8.77 25.15 -7.53
N ALA A 319 7.54 24.97 -7.05
CA ALA A 319 6.36 25.02 -7.90
C ALA A 319 6.16 26.40 -8.54
N TYR A 320 6.26 27.50 -7.78
CA TYR A 320 6.19 28.86 -8.33
C TYR A 320 7.37 29.17 -9.27
N PHE A 321 8.56 28.65 -8.96
CA PHE A 321 9.75 28.85 -9.79
C PHE A 321 9.59 28.16 -11.16
N LEU A 322 9.09 26.91 -11.18
CA LEU A 322 8.79 26.18 -12.41
C LEU A 322 7.65 26.84 -13.22
N LEU A 323 6.68 27.47 -12.56
CA LEU A 323 5.63 28.26 -13.19
C LEU A 323 6.10 29.63 -13.71
N HIS A 324 7.37 29.99 -13.45
CA HIS A 324 7.95 31.29 -13.72
C HIS A 324 7.22 32.46 -13.01
N ASP A 325 6.63 32.19 -11.86
CA ASP A 325 6.07 33.22 -10.97
C ASP A 325 7.13 33.68 -9.97
N LEU A 326 8.03 34.52 -10.47
CA LEU A 326 9.19 35.02 -9.72
C LEU A 326 8.77 35.90 -8.51
N GLU A 327 7.63 36.58 -8.60
CA GLU A 327 7.12 37.41 -7.51
C GLU A 327 6.66 36.55 -6.32
N ALA A 328 5.89 35.50 -6.59
CA ALA A 328 5.45 34.57 -5.56
C ALA A 328 6.63 33.80 -4.93
N SER A 329 7.63 33.40 -5.73
CA SER A 329 8.87 32.78 -5.23
C SER A 329 9.65 33.72 -4.32
N LEU A 330 9.77 35.00 -4.68
CA LEU A 330 10.45 36.01 -3.87
C LEU A 330 9.70 36.26 -2.54
N ASP A 331 8.37 36.38 -2.58
CA ASP A 331 7.52 36.53 -1.40
C ASP A 331 7.73 35.37 -0.41
N ILE A 332 7.90 34.14 -0.89
CA ILE A 332 8.19 32.97 -0.03
C ILE A 332 9.54 33.11 0.66
N LEU A 333 10.58 33.58 -0.04
CA LEU A 333 11.91 33.79 0.55
C LEU A 333 11.89 34.89 1.62
N ILE A 334 11.15 35.98 1.38
CA ILE A 334 10.96 37.07 2.34
C ILE A 334 10.21 36.57 3.58
N LYS A 335 9.09 35.84 3.39
CA LYS A 335 8.29 35.26 4.47
C LYS A 335 9.03 34.19 5.28
N SER A 336 9.97 33.49 4.66
CA SER A 336 10.84 32.50 5.32
C SER A 336 12.03 33.14 6.03
N GLU A 337 12.12 34.47 6.09
CA GLU A 337 13.23 35.24 6.68
C GLU A 337 14.60 35.00 6.00
N ARG A 338 14.62 34.44 4.78
CA ARG A 338 15.83 34.16 3.99
C ARG A 338 16.17 35.34 3.08
N ILE A 339 16.32 36.53 3.68
CA ILE A 339 16.49 37.80 2.97
C ILE A 339 17.79 37.88 2.13
N PRO A 340 18.95 37.35 2.56
CA PRO A 340 20.15 37.33 1.72
C PRO A 340 19.96 36.56 0.40
N GLU A 341 19.22 35.46 0.47
CA GLU A 341 18.91 34.63 -0.70
C GLU A 341 17.87 35.31 -1.59
N ALA A 342 16.88 35.99 -1.00
CA ALA A 342 15.95 36.84 -1.72
C ALA A 342 16.69 37.96 -2.50
N ALA A 343 17.71 38.58 -1.90
CA ALA A 343 18.52 39.61 -2.55
C ALA A 343 19.32 39.05 -3.74
N MET A 344 19.92 37.86 -3.59
CA MET A 344 20.60 37.17 -4.69
C MET A 344 19.63 36.75 -5.80
N PHE A 345 18.46 36.22 -5.41
CA PHE A 345 17.41 35.84 -6.35
C PHE A 345 16.92 37.04 -7.16
N ALA A 346 16.63 38.16 -6.51
CA ALA A 346 16.24 39.39 -7.18
C ALA A 346 17.37 39.93 -8.07
N ARG A 347 18.63 39.87 -7.64
CA ARG A 347 19.74 40.30 -8.49
C ARG A 347 19.83 39.51 -9.80
N THR A 348 19.54 38.20 -9.75
CA THR A 348 19.63 37.31 -10.92
C THR A 348 18.39 37.39 -11.80
N TYR A 349 17.19 37.42 -11.22
CA TYR A 349 15.94 37.25 -11.97
C TYR A 349 15.02 38.50 -11.99
N MET A 350 15.19 39.44 -11.07
CA MET A 350 14.31 40.61 -10.90
C MET A 350 15.09 41.84 -10.38
N PRO A 351 16.01 42.41 -11.19
CA PRO A 351 16.90 43.48 -10.75
C PRO A 351 16.17 44.73 -10.25
N SER A 352 14.94 44.97 -10.71
CA SER A 352 14.05 46.04 -10.24
C SER A 352 13.79 46.04 -8.73
N LYS A 353 13.63 44.86 -8.10
CA LYS A 353 13.33 44.72 -6.66
C LYS A 353 14.57 44.66 -5.75
N VAL A 354 15.77 44.65 -6.32
CA VAL A 354 17.02 44.52 -5.56
C VAL A 354 17.19 45.64 -4.54
N SER A 355 16.85 46.88 -4.89
CA SER A 355 17.01 48.04 -3.99
C SER A 355 16.11 47.93 -2.75
N GLU A 356 14.88 47.47 -2.94
CA GLU A 356 13.89 47.24 -1.88
C GLU A 356 14.36 46.14 -0.93
N ILE A 357 14.72 44.98 -1.46
CA ILE A 357 15.15 43.81 -0.67
C ILE A 357 16.47 44.07 0.04
N THR A 358 17.40 44.81 -0.59
CA THR A 358 18.67 45.19 0.04
C THR A 358 18.43 46.10 1.24
N THR A 359 17.43 46.98 1.16
CA THR A 359 17.01 47.82 2.30
C THR A 359 16.36 46.97 3.39
N MET A 360 15.49 46.01 3.04
CA MET A 360 14.95 45.04 4.00
C MET A 360 16.03 44.20 4.65
N TRP A 361 17.05 43.78 3.89
CA TRP A 361 18.19 43.03 4.39
C TRP A 361 18.99 43.84 5.40
N ARG A 362 19.29 45.10 5.09
CA ARG A 362 19.95 46.03 6.01
C ARG A 362 19.13 46.20 7.29
N SER A 363 17.83 46.44 7.19
CA SER A 363 16.94 46.60 8.36
C SER A 363 16.84 45.32 9.21
N SER A 364 16.77 44.15 8.58
CA SER A 364 16.75 42.86 9.29
C SER A 364 18.07 42.62 10.04
N LEU A 365 19.22 42.86 9.41
CA LEU A 365 20.52 42.75 10.07
C LEU A 365 20.67 43.70 11.26
N LEU A 366 20.17 44.93 11.14
CA LEU A 366 20.16 45.90 12.24
C LEU A 366 19.24 45.47 13.38
N SER A 367 18.11 44.84 13.07
CA SER A 367 17.17 44.33 14.07
C SER A 367 17.67 43.05 14.77
N SER A 368 18.44 42.21 14.08
CA SER A 368 19.02 40.97 14.61
C SER A 368 20.41 41.17 15.24
N ALA A 369 21.01 42.35 15.10
CA ALA A 369 22.35 42.65 15.57
C ALA A 369 22.44 42.57 17.10
N LYS A 370 23.14 41.54 17.61
CA LYS A 370 23.47 41.41 19.04
C LYS A 370 24.87 41.93 19.35
N THR A 371 25.73 42.05 18.33
CA THR A 371 27.11 42.53 18.47
C THR A 371 27.40 43.74 17.57
N PRO A 372 28.35 44.62 17.95
CA PRO A 372 28.76 45.77 17.13
C PRO A 372 29.46 45.38 15.81
N ALA A 373 29.76 44.10 15.58
CA ALA A 373 30.25 43.59 14.29
C ALA A 373 29.10 43.41 13.29
N ASP A 374 27.93 42.93 13.73
CA ASP A 374 26.74 42.73 12.90
C ASP A 374 26.22 44.05 12.32
N SER A 375 26.30 45.13 13.10
CA SER A 375 25.97 46.49 12.65
C SER A 375 26.90 46.99 11.53
N LYS A 376 28.18 46.60 11.56
CA LYS A 376 29.14 46.97 10.51
C LYS A 376 28.87 46.22 9.20
N PHE A 377 28.42 44.97 9.27
CA PHE A 377 28.04 44.21 8.08
C PHE A 377 26.82 44.81 7.37
N ALA A 378 25.86 45.34 8.10
CA ALA A 378 24.70 46.05 7.53
C ALA A 378 25.08 47.34 6.78
N GLU A 379 26.13 48.04 7.24
CA GLU A 379 26.68 49.24 6.59
C GLU A 379 27.50 48.92 5.33
N VAL A 380 28.10 47.73 5.24
CA VAL A 380 28.90 47.28 4.09
C VAL A 380 28.04 46.88 2.89
N ILE A 381 26.79 46.49 3.12
CA ILE A 381 25.86 46.13 2.04
C ILE A 381 25.48 47.41 1.27
N ALA A 382 26.00 47.58 0.06
CA ALA A 382 25.71 48.72 -0.80
C ALA A 382 24.39 48.52 -1.56
N ASN A 383 23.56 49.57 -1.62
CA ASN A 383 22.35 49.59 -2.43
C ASN A 383 22.69 50.10 -3.85
N PRO A 384 22.25 49.41 -4.92
CA PRO A 384 22.41 49.89 -6.29
C PRO A 384 21.84 51.30 -6.56
N ALA A 385 20.81 51.72 -5.81
CA ALA A 385 20.24 53.07 -5.92
C ALA A 385 21.14 54.16 -5.33
N ASP A 386 21.85 53.85 -4.24
CA ASP A 386 22.72 54.81 -3.54
C ASP A 386 24.11 54.89 -4.17
N TYR A 387 24.58 53.77 -4.75
CA TYR A 387 25.94 53.61 -5.25
C TYR A 387 26.00 52.90 -6.61
N ALA A 388 25.38 53.49 -7.64
CA ALA A 388 25.37 52.95 -9.01
C ALA A 388 26.77 52.61 -9.57
N ASN A 389 27.81 53.35 -9.16
CA ASN A 389 29.19 53.13 -9.58
C ASN A 389 29.79 51.78 -9.13
N LEU A 390 29.25 51.14 -8.09
CA LEU A 390 29.70 49.82 -7.61
C LEU A 390 29.03 48.65 -8.35
N PHE A 391 28.03 48.91 -9.19
CA PHE A 391 27.26 47.89 -9.90
C PHE A 391 27.34 48.09 -11.42
N PRO A 392 28.45 47.71 -12.06
CA PRO A 392 28.59 47.79 -13.51
C PRO A 392 27.54 46.89 -14.20
N GLY A 393 26.90 47.42 -15.25
CA GLY A 393 25.89 46.69 -16.03
C GLY A 393 24.47 46.66 -15.42
N PHE A 394 24.23 47.29 -14.26
CA PHE A 394 22.91 47.26 -13.62
C PHE A 394 21.80 47.88 -14.49
N GLU A 395 22.10 48.97 -15.21
CA GLU A 395 21.15 49.58 -16.15
C GLU A 395 20.83 48.67 -17.35
N GLN A 396 21.79 47.86 -17.81
CA GLN A 396 21.57 46.88 -18.87
C GLN A 396 20.70 45.73 -18.35
N CYS A 397 20.89 45.29 -17.11
CA CYS A 397 20.04 44.28 -16.46
C CYS A 397 18.58 44.77 -16.30
N LEU A 398 18.36 46.03 -15.94
CA LEU A 398 17.01 46.60 -15.86
C LEU A 398 16.32 46.67 -17.23
N LYS A 399 17.07 46.97 -18.29
CA LYS A 399 16.57 46.93 -19.68
C LYS A 399 16.23 45.51 -20.11
N ALA A 400 17.09 44.55 -19.81
CA ALA A 400 16.89 43.14 -20.09
C ALA A 400 15.66 42.57 -19.35
N GLU A 401 15.42 42.96 -18.10
CA GLU A 401 14.22 42.57 -17.34
C GLU A 401 12.93 43.06 -18.03
N GLN A 402 12.89 44.33 -18.44
CA GLN A 402 11.72 44.87 -19.15
C GLN A 402 11.50 44.19 -20.51
N PHE A 403 12.58 43.90 -21.24
CA PHE A 403 12.54 43.17 -22.49
C PHE A 403 12.00 41.74 -22.29
N LEU A 404 12.48 41.02 -21.27
CA LEU A 404 11.96 39.71 -20.89
C LEU A 404 10.49 39.76 -20.48
N ALA A 405 10.05 40.79 -19.75
CA ALA A 405 8.64 40.94 -19.38
C ALA A 405 7.74 41.09 -20.62
N THR A 406 8.20 41.81 -21.66
CA THR A 406 7.47 41.91 -22.93
C THR A 406 7.48 40.60 -23.74
N GLN A 407 8.58 39.84 -23.69
CA GLN A 407 8.65 38.51 -24.31
C GLN A 407 7.89 37.44 -23.53
N ALA A 408 7.76 37.58 -22.22
CA ALA A 408 7.09 36.61 -21.36
C ALA A 408 5.61 36.44 -21.73
N GLU A 409 4.94 37.51 -22.16
CA GLU A 409 3.57 37.42 -22.70
C GLU A 409 3.51 36.59 -23.99
N THR A 410 4.52 36.70 -24.86
CA THR A 410 4.62 35.91 -26.10
C THR A 410 5.12 34.48 -25.89
N MET A 411 5.91 34.23 -24.84
CA MET A 411 6.50 32.92 -24.52
C MET A 411 5.58 32.05 -23.65
N LYS A 412 4.66 32.65 -22.87
CA LYS A 412 3.72 31.96 -21.96
C LYS A 412 2.76 30.95 -22.62
N MET A 413 2.70 30.89 -23.95
CA MET A 413 1.71 30.10 -24.69
C MET A 413 2.29 29.10 -25.70
N LYS A 414 3.61 28.86 -25.69
CA LYS A 414 4.16 27.86 -26.60
C LYS A 414 3.91 26.44 -26.07
N PRO A 415 3.36 25.52 -26.88
CA PRO A 415 3.18 24.14 -26.49
C PRO A 415 4.54 23.46 -26.30
N ALA A 416 4.59 22.42 -25.47
CA ALA A 416 5.83 21.68 -25.19
C ALA A 416 6.50 21.11 -26.47
N SER A 417 5.74 20.88 -27.54
CA SER A 417 6.26 20.44 -28.84
C SER A 417 7.21 21.46 -29.49
N ALA A 418 7.11 22.74 -29.14
CA ALA A 418 7.98 23.81 -29.64
C ALA A 418 9.35 23.84 -28.94
N PHE A 419 9.64 22.91 -28.02
CA PHE A 419 10.91 22.85 -27.29
C PHE A 419 12.14 22.85 -28.21
N VAL A 420 12.09 22.14 -29.33
CA VAL A 420 13.22 22.07 -30.30
C VAL A 420 13.51 23.42 -30.96
N GLU A 421 12.51 24.29 -31.04
CA GLU A 421 12.62 25.63 -31.66
C GLU A 421 13.00 26.71 -30.64
N ILE A 422 13.05 26.38 -29.36
CA ILE A 422 13.35 27.33 -28.28
C ILE A 422 14.80 27.13 -27.86
N GLU A 423 15.62 28.17 -28.05
CA GLU A 423 16.97 28.17 -27.53
C GLU A 423 16.96 28.05 -25.99
N PRO A 424 17.74 27.12 -25.42
CA PRO A 424 17.81 26.94 -23.98
C PRO A 424 18.29 28.21 -23.26
N SER A 425 17.77 28.45 -22.05
CA SER A 425 18.11 29.65 -21.27
C SER A 425 19.60 29.82 -20.96
N TRP A 426 20.39 28.75 -20.99
CA TRP A 426 21.86 28.80 -20.77
C TRP A 426 22.66 29.16 -22.02
N GLU A 427 22.08 29.04 -23.20
CA GLU A 427 22.68 29.45 -24.49
C GLU A 427 22.27 30.88 -24.88
N ARG A 428 21.21 31.41 -24.25
CA ARG A 428 20.71 32.77 -24.50
C ARG A 428 21.50 33.82 -23.74
N ASP A 429 21.94 34.85 -24.47
CA ASP A 429 22.45 36.10 -23.89
C ASP A 429 21.37 37.19 -24.02
N VAL A 430 20.57 37.32 -22.96
CA VAL A 430 19.45 38.26 -22.91
C VAL A 430 19.91 39.73 -23.05
N ILE A 431 21.13 40.05 -22.62
CA ILE A 431 21.66 41.41 -22.70
C ILE A 431 22.01 41.73 -24.16
N ALA A 432 22.66 40.82 -24.87
CA ALA A 432 22.95 40.96 -26.30
C ALA A 432 21.67 40.94 -27.16
N GLU A 433 20.68 40.12 -26.81
CA GLU A 433 19.35 40.12 -27.45
C GLU A 433 18.63 41.47 -27.28
N CYS A 434 18.67 42.06 -26.07
CA CYS A 434 18.06 43.36 -25.81
C CYS A 434 18.75 44.49 -26.58
N GLU A 435 20.09 44.45 -26.70
CA GLU A 435 20.88 45.44 -27.43
C GLU A 435 20.68 45.33 -28.95
N SER A 436 20.62 44.11 -29.50
CA SER A 436 20.36 43.85 -30.91
C SER A 436 18.92 44.17 -31.34
N ALA A 437 17.94 44.00 -30.44
CA ALA A 437 16.55 44.36 -30.67
C ALA A 437 16.28 45.89 -30.64
N GLY A 438 17.27 46.70 -30.22
CA GLY A 438 17.12 48.15 -30.14
C GLY A 438 16.00 48.60 -29.18
N PHE A 439 15.73 47.81 -28.14
CA PHE A 439 14.61 48.06 -27.23
C PHE A 439 14.81 49.38 -26.46
N VAL A 440 13.79 50.25 -26.52
CA VAL A 440 13.81 51.54 -25.82
C VAL A 440 13.31 51.34 -24.40
N PHE A 441 14.20 51.56 -23.43
CA PHE A 441 13.88 51.50 -22.00
C PHE A 441 12.76 52.46 -21.63
N ASP A 442 11.69 51.94 -21.03
CA ASP A 442 10.64 52.76 -20.47
C ASP A 442 10.91 52.98 -18.97
N ALA A 443 11.47 54.15 -18.65
CA ALA A 443 11.77 54.56 -17.29
C ALA A 443 10.50 54.73 -16.41
N THR A 444 9.31 54.84 -17.01
CA THR A 444 8.07 55.07 -16.24
C THR A 444 7.53 53.81 -15.57
N ARG A 445 7.82 52.62 -16.12
CA ARG A 445 7.40 51.32 -15.53
C ARG A 445 8.19 50.94 -14.27
N VAL A 446 9.45 51.37 -14.15
CA VAL A 446 10.27 51.17 -12.93
C VAL A 446 9.76 52.01 -11.76
N VAL A 447 9.15 53.17 -12.05
CA VAL A 447 8.68 54.13 -11.04
C VAL A 447 7.28 53.79 -10.51
N GLN A 448 6.49 52.99 -11.22
CA GLN A 448 5.15 52.59 -10.76
C GLN A 448 5.20 51.56 -9.62
N HIS A 449 6.11 50.59 -9.66
CA HIS A 449 6.30 49.62 -8.56
C HIS A 449 6.88 50.22 -7.27
N THR A 450 7.53 51.38 -7.35
CA THR A 450 8.13 52.05 -6.17
C THR A 450 7.19 53.01 -5.44
N LYS A 451 5.98 53.28 -5.97
CA LYS A 451 5.05 54.27 -5.40
C LYS A 451 3.75 53.71 -4.84
N GLU A 452 3.37 52.48 -5.16
CA GLU A 452 2.17 51.85 -4.61
C GLU A 452 2.56 50.79 -3.58
N ASN A 453 2.26 51.06 -2.30
CA ASN A 453 2.44 50.27 -1.06
C ASN A 453 3.76 50.53 -0.29
N ILE A 454 3.84 50.86 1.02
CA ILE A 454 2.93 50.97 2.18
C ILE A 454 3.60 51.92 3.21
N ASP A 455 2.79 52.62 4.01
CA ASP A 455 3.19 53.40 5.20
C ASP A 455 3.82 52.49 6.29
N VAL A 456 5.14 52.63 6.45
CA VAL A 456 6.00 51.81 7.33
C VAL A 456 5.78 52.08 8.82
N SER A 457 4.92 53.04 9.19
CA SER A 457 4.70 53.41 10.60
C SER A 457 3.78 52.45 11.37
N SER A 458 3.05 51.55 10.71
CA SER A 458 1.98 50.75 11.36
C SER A 458 2.38 49.36 11.84
N LEU A 459 3.58 48.87 11.52
CA LEU A 459 4.02 47.49 11.84
C LEU A 459 5.02 47.38 13.01
N LEU A 460 5.34 48.49 13.68
CA LEU A 460 6.26 48.53 14.82
C LEU A 460 5.56 49.08 16.06
N GLN A 461 4.78 48.26 16.76
CA GLN A 461 4.48 48.50 18.19
C GLN A 461 4.86 47.25 19.00
N PRO A 462 5.66 47.41 20.08
CA PRO A 462 6.07 46.29 20.91
C PRO A 462 4.97 45.84 21.89
N MET A 463 4.87 44.53 22.09
CA MET A 463 4.08 43.90 23.15
C MET A 463 4.60 44.30 24.53
N GLU A 464 3.73 44.83 25.40
CA GLU A 464 3.92 44.82 26.85
C GLU A 464 2.87 43.94 27.54
N THR A 465 3.33 43.17 28.52
CA THR A 465 2.58 42.13 29.24
C THR A 465 1.93 42.61 30.53
N MET A 466 0.75 42.03 30.79
CA MET A 466 0.07 41.77 32.08
C MET A 466 -0.79 42.86 32.75
N SER A 467 -2.11 42.60 32.87
CA SER A 467 -2.77 42.23 34.15
C SER A 467 -4.30 42.21 34.04
N MET A 468 -4.92 41.23 34.71
CA MET A 468 -6.37 40.99 34.81
C MET A 468 -7.15 42.15 35.46
N ARG A 469 -8.31 42.54 34.89
CA ARG A 469 -9.56 42.82 35.63
C ARG A 469 -10.79 43.05 34.73
N SER A 470 -11.75 42.15 34.88
CA SER A 470 -13.23 42.28 34.82
C SER A 470 -13.88 43.53 34.20
N SER A 471 -14.74 43.34 33.19
CA SER A 471 -16.22 43.57 33.28
C SER A 471 -16.91 43.52 31.90
N SER A 472 -17.97 42.70 31.77
CA SER A 472 -19.08 42.88 30.82
C SER A 472 -20.05 43.96 31.38
N PRO A 473 -21.10 44.49 30.68
CA PRO A 473 -21.77 44.00 29.45
C PRO A 473 -22.33 45.08 28.45
N ALA A 474 -23.03 44.59 27.41
CA ALA A 474 -24.30 45.10 26.81
C ALA A 474 -24.31 45.84 25.44
N ALA A 475 -24.97 45.15 24.48
CA ALA A 475 -26.04 45.59 23.56
C ALA A 475 -25.83 46.73 22.53
N ALA A 476 -26.05 46.41 21.24
CA ALA A 476 -27.21 46.89 20.46
C ALA A 476 -27.25 46.28 19.04
N VAL A 477 -28.47 46.15 18.53
CA VAL A 477 -28.94 45.45 17.32
C VAL A 477 -29.10 46.45 16.16
N SER A 478 -28.86 46.01 14.91
CA SER A 478 -29.64 46.33 13.68
C SER A 478 -28.87 45.84 12.44
N SER A 479 -29.13 44.64 11.90
CA SER A 479 -30.06 44.35 10.79
C SER A 479 -29.87 45.19 9.52
N GLN A 480 -29.44 44.54 8.42
CA GLN A 480 -30.16 44.55 7.15
C GLN A 480 -29.73 43.38 6.24
N GLN A 481 -30.75 42.78 5.62
CA GLN A 481 -30.76 41.55 4.83
C GLN A 481 -30.31 41.78 3.38
N SER A 482 -29.76 40.75 2.72
CA SER A 482 -30.30 40.27 1.43
C SER A 482 -29.81 38.86 1.12
N SER A 483 -30.59 38.15 0.32
CA SER A 483 -30.75 36.70 0.31
C SER A 483 -30.45 36.07 -1.06
N ARG A 484 -29.59 35.03 -1.03
CA ARG A 484 -29.59 33.79 -1.87
C ARG A 484 -29.40 33.94 -3.41
N PRO A 485 -29.41 32.83 -4.19
CA PRO A 485 -28.37 31.80 -4.36
C PRO A 485 -28.05 31.58 -5.87
N PHE A 486 -26.99 30.87 -6.28
CA PHE A 486 -26.94 30.33 -7.66
C PHE A 486 -26.21 28.99 -7.77
N SER A 487 -26.96 28.02 -8.31
CA SER A 487 -26.53 26.71 -8.81
C SER A 487 -26.16 26.80 -10.31
N PRO A 488 -25.46 25.81 -10.89
CA PRO A 488 -24.90 25.90 -12.25
C PRO A 488 -25.90 25.48 -13.34
N PRO A 489 -25.74 25.92 -14.61
CA PRO A 489 -26.61 25.48 -15.70
C PRO A 489 -26.03 24.25 -16.41
N LEU A 490 -26.85 23.20 -16.47
CA LEU A 490 -26.85 22.15 -17.48
C LEU A 490 -27.36 22.71 -18.82
N GLN A 491 -26.72 22.34 -19.93
CA GLN A 491 -27.35 22.37 -21.25
C GLN A 491 -27.14 21.01 -21.94
N GLN A 492 -28.25 20.31 -22.16
CA GLN A 492 -28.39 19.14 -23.02
C GLN A 492 -28.82 19.60 -24.42
N LEU A 493 -28.25 18.99 -25.47
CA LEU A 493 -28.89 18.85 -26.78
C LEU A 493 -28.61 17.44 -27.33
N HIS A 494 -29.65 16.60 -27.32
CA HIS A 494 -29.87 15.42 -28.18
C HIS A 494 -30.05 15.90 -29.65
N ARG A 495 -29.82 15.19 -30.76
CA ARG A 495 -29.62 13.77 -31.14
C ARG A 495 -29.24 13.74 -32.64
N GLU A 496 -28.47 12.73 -33.09
CA GLU A 496 -28.76 11.80 -34.22
C GLU A 496 -27.51 11.20 -34.90
N GLU A 497 -27.68 9.96 -35.33
CA GLU A 497 -26.71 8.90 -35.63
C GLU A 497 -26.27 8.88 -37.10
N THR A 498 -25.01 8.50 -37.38
CA THR A 498 -24.59 7.27 -38.12
C THR A 498 -23.14 7.41 -38.64
N PRO A 499 -22.41 6.29 -38.88
CA PRO A 499 -20.96 6.22 -38.75
C PRO A 499 -20.21 6.30 -40.08
N GLU A 500 -19.17 7.13 -40.17
CA GLU A 500 -18.20 7.07 -41.27
C GLU A 500 -16.94 6.30 -40.85
N VAL A 501 -16.75 5.20 -41.57
CA VAL A 501 -15.59 4.32 -41.58
C VAL A 501 -14.38 5.09 -42.11
N PHE A 502 -13.40 5.40 -41.25
CA PHE A 502 -12.08 5.82 -41.72
C PHE A 502 -11.18 4.60 -41.89
N ARG A 503 -11.01 4.27 -43.17
CA ARG A 503 -10.11 3.29 -43.77
C ARG A 503 -8.66 3.58 -43.35
N ARG A 504 -7.97 2.57 -42.81
CA ARG A 504 -6.50 2.53 -42.71
C ARG A 504 -5.92 2.56 -44.12
N GLU A 505 -5.07 3.54 -44.42
CA GLU A 505 -4.17 3.48 -45.57
C GLU A 505 -2.88 2.79 -45.12
N GLU A 506 -2.58 1.68 -45.80
CA GLU A 506 -1.31 0.96 -45.74
C GLU A 506 -0.32 1.65 -46.68
N GLU A 507 0.91 1.89 -46.21
CA GLU A 507 2.06 2.19 -47.05
C GLU A 507 3.35 1.63 -46.39
N PRO A 508 4.43 1.36 -47.15
CA PRO A 508 4.80 -0.02 -47.48
C PRO A 508 6.10 -0.52 -46.83
N VAL A 509 6.25 -1.84 -46.91
CA VAL A 509 7.42 -2.66 -46.56
C VAL A 509 8.69 -2.16 -47.26
N HIS A 510 9.75 -1.92 -46.49
CA HIS A 510 11.13 -1.91 -46.99
C HIS A 510 11.99 -2.91 -46.20
N GLU A 511 12.73 -3.72 -46.95
CA GLU A 511 13.53 -4.88 -46.52
C GLU A 511 14.80 -4.51 -45.73
N PRO A 512 15.40 -5.48 -45.00
CA PRO A 512 16.40 -5.24 -43.97
C PRO A 512 17.84 -5.43 -44.45
N SER A 513 18.81 -4.81 -43.75
CA SER A 513 20.16 -5.33 -43.39
C SER A 513 21.13 -4.20 -42.97
N PRO A 514 22.24 -4.44 -42.23
CA PRO A 514 22.67 -5.66 -41.53
C PRO A 514 23.11 -5.46 -40.05
N GLU A 515 23.01 -6.57 -39.31
CA GLU A 515 23.89 -7.08 -38.23
C GLU A 515 24.67 -6.08 -37.34
N PHE A 516 24.21 -5.91 -36.10
CA PHE A 516 25.08 -5.80 -34.93
C PHE A 516 24.87 -7.04 -34.06
N LYS A 517 25.93 -7.82 -33.90
CA LYS A 517 26.06 -8.85 -32.87
C LYS A 517 26.47 -8.16 -31.59
N ASP A 518 25.66 -8.24 -30.54
CA ASP A 518 26.16 -8.12 -29.18
C ASP A 518 25.52 -9.22 -28.33
N ALA A 519 26.38 -9.84 -27.55
CA ALA A 519 26.17 -11.09 -26.84
C ALA A 519 25.32 -10.89 -25.57
N GLU A 520 24.50 -11.89 -25.29
CA GLU A 520 23.92 -12.13 -23.97
C GLU A 520 25.03 -12.60 -23.03
N GLU A 521 25.31 -11.82 -21.98
CA GLU A 521 25.92 -12.32 -20.74
C GLU A 521 25.05 -11.81 -19.58
N ASP A 522 24.35 -12.76 -18.96
CA ASP A 522 23.69 -12.63 -17.67
C ASP A 522 24.77 -12.57 -16.58
N GLU A 523 24.94 -11.44 -15.91
CA GLU A 523 25.65 -11.35 -14.62
C GLU A 523 24.67 -10.93 -13.52
N GLU A 524 24.27 -11.92 -12.73
CA GLU A 524 23.64 -11.74 -11.41
C GLU A 524 24.70 -11.21 -10.44
N GLU A 525 24.62 -9.94 -10.04
CA GLU A 525 25.45 -9.39 -8.95
C GLU A 525 24.94 -9.89 -7.59
N ASN A 526 25.55 -10.96 -7.08
CA ASN A 526 25.55 -11.31 -5.66
C ASN A 526 26.50 -10.36 -4.92
N PHE A 527 25.96 -9.44 -4.12
CA PHE A 527 26.73 -8.69 -3.12
C PHE A 527 27.03 -9.62 -1.93
N GLU A 528 28.28 -10.10 -1.83
CA GLU A 528 28.76 -10.87 -0.68
C GLU A 528 29.22 -9.94 0.46
N ASP A 529 28.69 -10.17 1.66
CA ASP A 529 28.96 -9.45 2.93
C ASP A 529 30.42 -9.58 3.46
N ASP A 530 31.35 -10.15 2.68
CA ASP A 530 32.71 -10.52 3.11
C ASP A 530 33.75 -9.38 3.06
N ASP A 531 33.47 -8.29 2.33
CA ASP A 531 34.43 -7.19 2.14
C ASP A 531 34.43 -6.18 3.30
N ILE A 532 33.31 -6.05 4.03
CA ILE A 532 33.21 -5.14 5.20
C ILE A 532 33.96 -5.72 6.41
N GLU A 533 33.91 -7.04 6.62
CA GLU A 533 34.64 -7.70 7.72
C GLU A 533 36.17 -7.63 7.52
N ARG A 534 36.66 -7.68 6.27
CA ARG A 534 38.09 -7.57 5.97
C ARG A 534 38.66 -6.18 6.19
N GLU A 535 37.90 -5.11 5.95
CA GLU A 535 38.35 -3.75 6.25
C GLU A 535 38.40 -3.49 7.76
N LEU A 536 37.43 -4.01 8.54
CA LEU A 536 37.40 -3.85 9.99
C LEU A 536 38.60 -4.56 10.68
N ASP A 537 38.96 -5.75 10.19
CA ASP A 537 40.08 -6.54 10.71
C ASP A 537 41.46 -5.93 10.38
N GLN A 538 41.56 -5.18 9.28
CA GLN A 538 42.78 -4.44 8.93
C GLN A 538 42.98 -3.18 9.78
N GLU A 539 41.90 -2.50 10.18
CA GLU A 539 41.97 -1.37 11.11
C GLU A 539 42.31 -1.83 12.53
N LEU A 540 41.74 -2.93 13.01
CA LEU A 540 42.03 -3.52 14.32
C LEU A 540 43.49 -3.97 14.46
N LYS A 541 44.11 -4.48 13.39
CA LYS A 541 45.53 -4.85 13.37
C LYS A 541 46.49 -3.65 13.36
N LYS A 542 46.05 -2.47 12.90
CA LYS A 542 46.86 -1.24 12.96
C LYS A 542 46.92 -0.64 14.38
N MET A 543 45.92 -0.92 15.23
CA MET A 543 45.88 -0.39 16.60
C MET A 543 46.63 -1.22 17.64
N GLN A 544 47.16 -2.40 17.30
CA GLN A 544 47.88 -3.26 18.24
C GLN A 544 49.28 -3.63 17.73
N LYS A 545 50.27 -2.78 17.97
CA LYS A 545 51.62 -3.23 18.35
C LYS A 545 52.40 -2.15 19.11
N PRO A 546 53.10 -2.51 20.21
CA PRO A 546 53.81 -1.58 21.08
C PRO A 546 55.27 -1.43 20.65
N GLU A 547 55.82 -0.21 20.77
CA GLU A 547 57.25 0.02 20.63
C GLU A 547 57.82 0.50 21.97
N VAL A 548 58.68 -0.34 22.56
CA VAL A 548 59.46 -0.05 23.77
C VAL A 548 60.88 0.28 23.34
N ALA A 549 61.34 1.51 23.59
CA ALA A 549 62.77 1.82 23.66
C ALA A 549 63.05 3.04 24.57
N ALA A 550 63.63 2.72 25.73
CA ALA A 550 64.61 3.46 26.55
C ALA A 550 64.45 4.98 26.85
N ALA A 551 64.43 5.26 28.17
CA ALA A 551 64.44 6.56 28.84
C ALA A 551 65.72 7.41 28.62
N PRO A 552 65.71 8.70 29.04
CA PRO A 552 66.23 9.01 30.37
C PRO A 552 65.40 10.01 31.21
N LYS A 553 65.78 10.03 32.50
CA LYS A 553 65.20 10.64 33.71
C LYS A 553 65.06 12.18 33.71
N THR A 554 64.13 12.63 34.57
CA THR A 554 64.07 13.78 35.52
C THR A 554 62.68 14.42 35.41
N ASP A 555 61.91 14.79 36.42
CA ASP A 555 62.04 14.94 37.88
C ASP A 555 60.62 15.27 38.41
N PHE A 556 60.28 14.86 39.65
CA PHE A 556 59.33 15.49 40.61
C PHE A 556 57.93 15.97 40.11
N MET A 557 56.76 15.52 40.60
CA MET A 557 56.19 15.48 41.96
C MET A 557 54.83 14.72 41.89
N ASN A 558 54.59 13.70 42.73
CA ASN A 558 53.72 13.71 43.93
C ASN A 558 52.22 14.07 43.69
N THR A 559 51.30 13.07 43.74
CA THR A 559 50.38 12.68 44.87
C THR A 559 49.22 13.67 45.04
N ASP A 560 47.92 13.35 45.10
CA ASP A 560 47.10 12.30 45.73
C ASP A 560 45.73 12.26 44.99
N TRP A 561 45.04 11.15 44.70
CA TRP A 561 44.25 10.22 45.55
C TRP A 561 43.19 10.85 46.49
N GLY A 562 41.93 10.41 46.33
CA GLY A 562 40.86 10.52 47.33
C GLY A 562 39.61 11.23 46.79
N SER A 563 38.65 10.48 46.23
CA SER A 563 37.53 9.82 46.95
C SER A 563 36.37 10.77 47.20
N ASP A 564 35.35 10.65 46.36
CA ASP A 564 33.98 11.06 46.66
C ASP A 564 33.44 10.23 47.83
N GLU A 565 32.92 10.90 48.84
CA GLU A 565 31.74 10.45 49.58
C GLU A 565 31.03 11.68 50.19
N ASP A 566 29.70 11.60 50.10
CA ASP A 566 28.68 12.39 50.78
C ASP A 566 28.39 13.82 50.27
N TYR A 567 27.15 14.08 49.86
CA TYR A 567 26.06 14.41 50.80
C TYR A 567 24.73 14.64 50.05
N GLU A 568 23.67 14.07 50.64
CA GLU A 568 22.28 14.57 50.76
C GLU A 568 21.42 14.90 49.52
#